data_AF-A0A1J5BX09-F1
#
_entry.id   AF-A0A1J5BX09-F1
#
_cell.length_a   1.000
_cell.length_b   1.000
_cell.length_c   1.000
_cell.angle_alpha   90.00
_cell.angle_beta   90.00
_cell.angle_gamma   90.00
#
_symmetry.space_group_name_H-M   'P 1'
#
loop_
_entity.id
_entity.type
_entity.pdbx_description
1 polymer ?
#
loop_
_entity_poly.entity_id
_entity_poly.type
_entity_poly.pdbx_seq_one_letter_code
_entity_poly.pdbx_strand_id
1 'polypeptide(L)'
;MTPTPESATAPDARPPVPVEDDDEISLLDLLQVVVDNLRLLVLGPLAAGLLALGISFVIAPTFTATTVFMPPQQQQSGAAMMLQSLGALGGLAGAATGLKNPNDQFVAFLKSAAVAEALIGRFKLMDRYESEFKVDARKTLDASSKISSGKDGLITVEVDDKDPVFAANLANAYVEELGHMLNRLAVTEAQQRRAFFEKQLIQTKDKLTQAEQALQASGVNASALKSNPQAAVSAVAQLQAQIAAQEVKLASMRGYLTEAAPDFKQAQTELAALRTQFAKIENSNSTPSGANADYIARYRDFKYFETLFELFSKQFELAKVDEAREGAVIQVVDKAQPPERKSKPKKALVALLTTLATGFALLLFVFMRQALRSASQNTESNEKLMRLRQSWNKALER
;
A
#
# COMPACT_ATOMS: atom_id res chain seq x y z
N MET A 1 52.88 -86.83 -61.86
CA MET A 1 54.08 -86.51 -61.09
C MET A 1 53.66 -85.60 -59.94
N THR A 2 53.78 -86.08 -58.70
CA THR A 2 53.82 -85.29 -57.44
C THR A 2 55.04 -84.32 -57.48
N PRO A 3 55.24 -83.32 -56.59
CA PRO A 3 54.84 -83.28 -55.16
C PRO A 3 54.55 -81.89 -54.49
N THR A 4 53.97 -81.92 -53.26
CA THR A 4 54.23 -81.08 -52.03
C THR A 4 54.10 -79.52 -52.07
N PRO A 5 54.13 -78.79 -50.92
CA PRO A 5 53.75 -79.07 -49.50
C PRO A 5 53.04 -77.88 -48.77
N GLU A 6 52.84 -78.05 -47.45
CA GLU A 6 53.09 -77.08 -46.35
C GLU A 6 52.05 -76.03 -45.85
N SER A 7 51.56 -76.31 -44.63
CA SER A 7 51.59 -75.53 -43.37
C SER A 7 50.98 -74.12 -43.21
N ALA A 8 50.55 -73.88 -41.96
CA ALA A 8 50.44 -72.61 -41.22
C ALA A 8 49.03 -72.03 -40.94
N THR A 9 48.57 -72.30 -39.71
CA THR A 9 48.02 -71.35 -38.69
C THR A 9 46.92 -70.33 -39.03
N ALA A 10 45.87 -70.39 -38.19
CA ALA A 10 44.70 -69.51 -38.12
C ALA A 10 45.01 -68.01 -37.85
N PRO A 11 44.02 -67.14 -38.12
CA PRO A 11 43.45 -66.37 -37.03
C PRO A 11 41.93 -66.57 -36.92
N ASP A 12 41.49 -66.71 -35.68
CA ASP A 12 40.12 -66.78 -35.19
C ASP A 12 39.31 -65.55 -35.66
N ALA A 13 38.55 -65.71 -36.75
CA ALA A 13 37.61 -64.71 -37.24
C ALA A 13 36.38 -64.72 -36.34
N ARG A 14 36.41 -63.93 -35.26
CA ARG A 14 35.21 -63.58 -34.49
C ARG A 14 34.15 -63.08 -35.48
N PRO A 15 32.91 -63.58 -35.41
CA PRO A 15 31.84 -63.07 -36.26
C PRO A 15 31.69 -61.56 -36.01
N PRO A 16 31.45 -60.75 -37.06
CA PRO A 16 31.24 -59.32 -36.90
C PRO A 16 30.06 -59.13 -35.95
N VAL A 17 30.31 -58.39 -34.87
CA VAL A 17 29.25 -57.87 -34.00
C VAL A 17 28.31 -57.09 -34.92
N PRO A 18 26.99 -57.38 -34.96
CA PRO A 18 26.08 -56.51 -35.68
C PRO A 18 26.20 -55.15 -35.02
N VAL A 19 26.66 -54.17 -35.78
CA VAL A 19 26.53 -52.77 -35.40
C VAL A 19 25.02 -52.55 -35.43
N GLU A 20 24.39 -52.51 -34.26
CA GLU A 20 23.10 -51.86 -34.14
C GLU A 20 23.37 -50.42 -34.56
N ASP A 21 23.03 -50.10 -35.82
CA ASP A 21 22.86 -48.72 -36.24
C ASP A 21 21.71 -48.21 -35.36
N ASP A 22 22.05 -47.70 -34.17
CA ASP A 22 21.15 -46.90 -33.36
C ASP A 22 20.50 -45.90 -34.31
N ASP A 23 19.16 -45.83 -34.28
CA ASP A 23 18.33 -44.91 -35.05
C ASP A 23 18.74 -43.44 -34.75
N GLU A 24 19.90 -43.01 -35.24
CA GLU A 24 20.36 -41.64 -35.18
C GLU A 24 19.53 -40.89 -36.21
N ILE A 25 18.54 -40.14 -35.71
CA ILE A 25 17.78 -39.18 -36.50
C ILE A 25 18.80 -38.27 -37.18
N SER A 26 19.07 -38.51 -38.47
CA SER A 26 20.07 -37.76 -39.20
C SER A 26 19.63 -36.30 -39.29
N LEU A 27 20.55 -35.37 -38.98
CA LEU A 27 20.30 -33.93 -39.13
C LEU A 27 19.89 -33.57 -40.56
N LEU A 28 20.32 -34.38 -41.54
CA LEU A 28 19.95 -34.25 -42.94
C LEU A 28 18.48 -34.63 -43.19
N ASP A 29 17.95 -35.66 -42.53
CA ASP A 29 16.55 -36.07 -42.65
C ASP A 29 15.62 -35.02 -42.04
N LEU A 30 16.01 -34.44 -40.90
CA LEU A 30 15.32 -33.29 -40.32
C LEU A 30 15.26 -32.10 -41.30
N LEU A 31 16.38 -31.82 -41.98
CA LEU A 31 16.45 -30.73 -42.96
C LEU A 31 15.62 -31.01 -44.21
N GLN A 32 15.62 -32.25 -44.70
CA GLN A 32 14.83 -32.67 -45.84
C GLN A 32 13.32 -32.52 -45.58
N VAL A 33 12.84 -32.92 -44.41
CA VAL A 33 11.43 -32.76 -44.00
C VAL A 33 10.99 -31.29 -44.02
N VAL A 34 11.89 -30.37 -43.61
CA VAL A 34 11.64 -28.93 -43.62
C VAL A 34 11.59 -28.40 -45.05
N VAL A 35 12.51 -28.82 -45.93
CA VAL A 35 12.56 -28.39 -47.33
C VAL A 35 11.35 -28.90 -48.13
N ASP A 36 10.95 -30.16 -47.92
CA ASP A 36 9.79 -30.77 -48.59
C ASP A 36 8.47 -30.07 -48.24
N ASN A 37 8.38 -29.48 -47.05
CA ASN A 37 7.20 -28.78 -46.56
C ASN A 37 7.40 -27.25 -46.49
N LEU A 38 8.44 -26.70 -47.12
CA LEU A 38 8.84 -25.30 -46.98
C LEU A 38 7.72 -24.32 -47.35
N ARG A 39 6.92 -24.63 -48.37
CA ARG A 39 5.77 -23.81 -48.76
C ARG A 39 4.73 -23.71 -47.63
N LEU A 40 4.44 -24.82 -46.95
CA LEU A 40 3.50 -24.84 -45.83
C LEU A 40 4.08 -24.11 -44.60
N LEU A 41 5.37 -24.35 -44.33
CA LEU A 41 6.08 -23.83 -43.16
C LEU A 41 6.38 -22.33 -43.26
N VAL A 42 6.41 -21.76 -44.47
CA VAL A 42 6.58 -20.31 -44.69
C VAL A 42 5.24 -19.61 -44.97
N LEU A 43 4.39 -20.13 -45.87
CA LEU A 43 3.13 -19.47 -46.22
C LEU A 43 2.08 -19.58 -45.11
N GLY A 44 2.02 -20.69 -44.38
CA GLY A 44 1.07 -20.90 -43.29
C GLY A 44 1.21 -19.86 -42.18
N PRO A 45 2.42 -19.68 -41.60
CA PRO A 45 2.65 -18.68 -40.57
C PRO A 45 2.44 -17.26 -41.05
N LEU A 46 2.85 -16.96 -42.29
CA LEU A 46 2.73 -15.62 -42.88
C LEU A 46 1.26 -15.25 -43.11
N ALA A 47 0.45 -16.19 -43.60
CA ALA A 47 -1.00 -16.02 -43.73
C ALA A 47 -1.68 -15.84 -42.36
N ALA A 48 -1.31 -16.64 -41.36
CA ALA A 48 -1.83 -16.52 -39.99
C ALA A 48 -1.47 -15.16 -39.35
N GLY A 49 -0.24 -14.68 -39.57
CA GLY A 49 0.20 -13.36 -39.14
C GLY A 49 -0.55 -12.21 -39.79
N LEU A 50 -0.79 -12.29 -41.11
CA LEU A 50 -1.57 -11.28 -41.83
C LEU A 50 -3.04 -11.27 -41.36
N LEU A 51 -3.63 -12.45 -41.12
CA LEU A 51 -4.97 -12.55 -40.54
C LEU A 51 -5.02 -11.96 -39.13
N ALA A 52 -4.06 -12.28 -38.26
CA ALA A 52 -3.95 -11.73 -36.91
C ALA A 52 -3.77 -10.20 -36.93
N LEU A 53 -2.98 -9.69 -37.88
CA LEU A 53 -2.82 -8.26 -38.11
C LEU A 53 -4.15 -7.62 -38.52
N GLY A 54 -4.88 -8.22 -39.47
CA GLY A 54 -6.20 -7.78 -39.90
C GLY A 54 -7.21 -7.73 -38.74
N ILE A 55 -7.29 -8.80 -37.94
CA ILE A 55 -8.14 -8.87 -36.75
C ILE A 55 -7.75 -7.79 -35.72
N SER A 56 -6.45 -7.51 -35.58
CA SER A 56 -5.96 -6.46 -34.68
C SER A 56 -6.41 -5.04 -35.08
N PHE A 57 -6.81 -4.80 -36.32
CA PHE A 57 -7.43 -3.53 -36.74
C PHE A 57 -8.90 -3.40 -36.32
N VAL A 58 -9.58 -4.51 -36.05
CA VAL A 58 -10.98 -4.52 -35.58
C VAL A 58 -11.07 -4.20 -34.08
N ILE A 59 -10.02 -4.51 -33.32
CA ILE A 59 -9.96 -4.20 -31.87
C ILE A 59 -9.79 -2.69 -31.67
N ALA A 60 -10.72 -2.10 -30.92
CA ALA A 60 -10.68 -0.68 -30.59
C ALA A 60 -9.36 -0.32 -29.88
N PRO A 61 -8.71 0.80 -30.25
CA PRO A 61 -7.50 1.22 -29.58
C PRO A 61 -7.81 1.63 -28.13
N THR A 62 -6.91 1.28 -27.21
CA THR A 62 -6.97 1.76 -25.82
C THR A 62 -5.81 2.68 -25.52
N PHE A 63 -6.09 3.64 -24.67
CA PHE A 63 -5.24 4.73 -24.24
C PHE A 63 -4.99 4.58 -22.75
N THR A 64 -3.73 4.65 -22.34
CA THR A 64 -3.33 4.59 -20.93
C THR A 64 -2.97 5.97 -20.46
N ALA A 65 -3.67 6.48 -19.44
CA ALA A 65 -3.30 7.70 -18.76
C ALA A 65 -2.69 7.36 -17.40
N THR A 66 -1.64 8.10 -17.00
CA THR A 66 -0.86 7.80 -15.81
C THR A 66 -0.79 9.02 -14.91
N THR A 67 -1.09 8.87 -13.63
CA THR A 67 -0.80 9.88 -12.60
C THR A 67 0.15 9.30 -11.55
N VAL A 68 1.03 10.16 -11.05
CA VAL A 68 2.02 9.80 -10.04
C VAL A 68 1.88 10.75 -8.87
N PHE A 69 1.79 10.20 -7.67
CA PHE A 69 1.71 10.98 -6.45
C PHE A 69 2.60 10.42 -5.36
N MET A 70 2.97 11.30 -4.43
CA MET A 70 3.69 10.96 -3.22
C MET A 70 2.70 10.89 -2.05
N PRO A 71 2.61 9.74 -1.36
CA PRO A 71 1.79 9.66 -0.14
C PRO A 71 2.37 10.58 0.94
N PRO A 72 1.52 11.10 1.85
CA PRO A 72 1.98 11.96 2.93
C PRO A 72 2.97 11.20 3.81
N GLN A 73 4.19 11.71 3.91
CA GLN A 73 5.17 11.16 4.84
C GLN A 73 4.79 11.60 6.25
N GLN A 74 4.28 10.68 7.05
CA GLN A 74 4.27 10.89 8.50
C GLN A 74 5.73 10.99 8.95
N GLN A 75 6.09 12.05 9.68
CA GLN A 75 7.37 12.13 10.37
C GLN A 75 7.45 10.98 11.37
N GLN A 76 7.98 9.84 10.93
CA GLN A 76 8.26 8.73 11.82
C GLN A 76 9.33 9.18 12.81
N SER A 77 9.08 8.90 14.09
CA SER A 77 9.97 9.21 15.19
C SER A 77 11.36 8.62 14.90
N GLY A 78 12.44 9.39 15.11
CA GLY A 78 13.81 8.97 14.78
C GLY A 78 14.25 7.62 15.40
N ALA A 79 13.59 7.19 16.48
CA ALA A 79 13.78 5.87 17.08
C ALA A 79 13.33 4.70 16.16
N ALA A 80 12.30 4.88 15.34
CA ALA A 80 11.85 3.88 14.38
C ALA A 80 12.87 3.69 13.24
N MET A 81 13.51 4.78 12.80
CA MET A 81 14.59 4.72 11.81
C MET A 81 15.85 4.02 12.36
N MET A 82 16.17 4.21 13.64
CA MET A 82 17.27 3.50 14.30
C MET A 82 17.01 2.00 14.45
N LEU A 83 15.76 1.59 14.70
CA LEU A 83 15.39 0.18 14.74
C LEU A 83 15.39 -0.45 13.33
N GLN A 84 14.98 0.28 12.29
CA GLN A 84 15.14 -0.12 10.89
C GLN A 84 16.61 -0.25 10.50
N SER A 85 17.49 0.65 10.96
CA SER A 85 18.93 0.57 10.66
C SER A 85 19.59 -0.61 11.38
N LEU A 86 19.13 -0.96 12.58
CA LEU A 86 19.59 -2.15 13.31
C LEU A 86 19.04 -3.46 12.70
N GLY A 87 17.81 -3.44 12.18
CA GLY A 87 17.25 -4.55 11.40
C GLY A 87 17.98 -4.79 10.08
N ALA A 88 18.52 -3.74 9.45
CA ALA A 88 19.31 -3.82 8.23
C ALA A 88 20.70 -4.43 8.43
N LEU A 89 21.26 -4.41 9.65
CA LEU A 89 22.54 -5.05 9.99
C LEU A 89 22.41 -6.57 10.21
N GLY A 90 21.19 -7.08 10.41
CA GLY A 90 20.87 -8.51 10.48
C GLY A 90 20.51 -9.12 9.13
N GLY A 91 21.28 -8.79 8.07
CA GLY A 91 20.97 -8.91 6.64
C GLY A 91 20.55 -10.28 6.06
N LEU A 92 20.28 -11.28 6.89
CA LEU A 92 19.78 -12.60 6.50
C LEU A 92 18.42 -12.94 7.15
N ALA A 93 17.99 -12.22 8.20
CA ALA A 93 16.70 -12.43 8.88
C ALA A 93 15.62 -11.39 8.48
N GLY A 94 16.03 -10.22 7.96
CA GLY A 94 15.11 -9.15 7.54
C GLY A 94 14.31 -9.43 6.25
N ALA A 95 14.75 -10.40 5.44
CA ALA A 95 14.04 -10.78 4.21
C ALA A 95 12.81 -11.68 4.47
N ALA A 96 12.75 -12.35 5.63
CA ALA A 96 11.66 -13.26 5.99
C ALA A 96 10.50 -12.57 6.72
N THR A 97 10.66 -11.32 7.17
CA THR A 97 9.65 -10.63 7.98
C THR A 97 8.64 -9.82 7.18
N GLY A 98 8.72 -9.82 5.84
CA GLY A 98 7.72 -9.17 4.99
C GLY A 98 7.42 -7.74 5.43
N LEU A 99 8.49 -6.97 5.70
CA LEU A 99 8.42 -5.54 6.04
C LEU A 99 7.54 -4.84 5.00
N LYS A 100 6.25 -4.69 5.34
CA LYS A 100 5.23 -4.11 4.48
C LYS A 100 5.70 -2.72 4.12
N ASN A 101 5.81 -2.43 2.83
CA ASN A 101 6.12 -1.09 2.39
C ASN A 101 4.95 -0.19 2.88
N PRO A 102 5.20 0.93 3.57
CA PRO A 102 4.12 1.84 3.96
C PRO A 102 3.25 2.25 2.76
N ASN A 103 3.81 2.25 1.55
CA ASN A 103 3.06 2.48 0.32
C ASN A 103 2.02 1.40 -0.02
N ASP A 104 2.21 0.15 0.43
CA ASP A 104 1.25 -0.95 0.20
C ASP A 104 -0.09 -0.65 0.86
N GLN A 105 -0.09 0.08 1.98
CA GLN A 105 -1.31 0.53 2.63
C GLN A 105 -2.09 1.50 1.74
N PHE A 106 -1.43 2.50 1.15
CA PHE A 106 -2.06 3.45 0.23
C PHE A 106 -2.53 2.78 -1.07
N VAL A 107 -1.80 1.80 -1.58
CA VAL A 107 -2.25 0.96 -2.70
C VAL A 107 -3.51 0.18 -2.34
N ALA A 108 -3.57 -0.40 -1.13
CA ALA A 108 -4.77 -1.10 -0.66
C ALA A 108 -5.97 -0.15 -0.48
N PHE A 109 -5.72 1.08 -0.03
CA PHE A 109 -6.72 2.13 0.08
C PHE A 109 -7.31 2.54 -1.28
N LEU A 110 -6.47 2.69 -2.31
CA LEU A 110 -6.94 2.95 -3.68
C LEU A 110 -7.78 1.80 -4.25
N LYS A 111 -7.47 0.55 -3.89
CA LYS A 111 -8.23 -0.64 -4.30
C LYS A 111 -9.47 -0.92 -3.46
N SER A 112 -9.73 -0.08 -2.45
CA SER A 112 -10.85 -0.29 -1.53
C SER A 112 -12.21 -0.09 -2.20
N ALA A 113 -13.24 -0.69 -1.60
CA ALA A 113 -14.63 -0.50 -2.04
C ALA A 113 -15.06 0.98 -1.98
N ALA A 114 -14.59 1.72 -0.98
CA ALA A 114 -14.99 3.12 -0.77
C ALA A 114 -14.54 4.02 -1.93
N VAL A 115 -13.27 3.91 -2.35
CA VAL A 115 -12.74 4.66 -3.50
C VAL A 115 -13.41 4.22 -4.79
N ALA A 116 -13.55 2.91 -5.01
CA ALA A 116 -14.18 2.39 -6.21
C ALA A 116 -15.65 2.84 -6.35
N GLU A 117 -16.43 2.81 -5.27
CA GLU A 117 -17.83 3.26 -5.29
C GLU A 117 -17.97 4.77 -5.49
N ALA A 118 -17.07 5.57 -4.90
CA ALA A 118 -17.03 7.01 -5.13
C ALA A 118 -16.77 7.33 -6.62
N LEU A 119 -15.80 6.64 -7.24
CA LEU A 119 -15.51 6.77 -8.67
C LEU A 119 -16.68 6.31 -9.56
N ILE A 120 -17.31 5.18 -9.22
CA ILE A 120 -18.48 4.66 -9.95
C ILE A 120 -19.62 5.67 -9.92
N GLY A 121 -19.89 6.29 -8.77
CA GLY A 121 -20.91 7.33 -8.62
C GLY A 121 -20.55 8.60 -9.40
N ARG A 122 -19.31 9.07 -9.27
CA ARG A 122 -18.84 10.33 -9.87
C ARG A 122 -18.84 10.31 -11.39
N PHE A 123 -18.41 9.21 -12.00
CA PHE A 123 -18.31 9.06 -13.45
C PHE A 123 -19.48 8.29 -14.07
N LYS A 124 -20.48 7.90 -13.27
CA LYS A 124 -21.61 7.06 -13.70
C LYS A 124 -21.13 5.82 -14.46
N LEU A 125 -20.16 5.12 -13.88
CA LEU A 125 -19.49 3.99 -14.54
C LEU A 125 -20.43 2.81 -14.81
N MET A 126 -21.52 2.70 -14.06
CA MET A 126 -22.58 1.70 -14.32
C MET A 126 -23.14 1.82 -15.74
N ASP A 127 -23.45 3.05 -16.17
CA ASP A 127 -24.01 3.33 -17.49
C ASP A 127 -22.95 3.13 -18.58
N ARG A 128 -21.72 3.58 -18.32
CA ARG A 128 -20.61 3.51 -19.29
C ARG A 128 -20.14 2.07 -19.53
N TYR A 129 -20.14 1.23 -18.50
CA TYR A 129 -19.73 -0.17 -18.58
C TYR A 129 -20.91 -1.13 -18.80
N GLU A 130 -22.13 -0.61 -18.97
CA GLU A 130 -23.36 -1.39 -19.16
C GLU A 130 -23.51 -2.49 -18.09
N SER A 131 -23.19 -2.16 -16.84
CA SER A 131 -23.18 -3.11 -15.72
C SER A 131 -24.48 -3.03 -14.93
N GLU A 132 -25.16 -4.16 -14.72
CA GLU A 132 -26.38 -4.21 -13.90
C GLU A 132 -26.09 -4.10 -12.40
N PHE A 133 -24.96 -4.65 -11.94
CA PHE A 133 -24.57 -4.65 -10.54
C PHE A 133 -23.30 -3.83 -10.28
N LYS A 134 -23.26 -3.16 -9.12
CA LYS A 134 -22.08 -2.38 -8.69
C LYS A 134 -20.81 -3.23 -8.60
N VAL A 135 -20.94 -4.51 -8.26
CA VAL A 135 -19.81 -5.44 -8.14
C VAL A 135 -19.14 -5.66 -9.49
N ASP A 136 -19.93 -5.76 -10.57
CA ASP A 136 -19.41 -5.94 -11.92
C ASP A 136 -18.72 -4.66 -12.41
N ALA A 137 -19.32 -3.49 -12.15
CA ALA A 137 -18.68 -2.22 -12.45
C ALA A 137 -17.35 -2.05 -11.70
N ARG A 138 -17.27 -2.48 -10.43
CA ARG A 138 -16.02 -2.47 -9.66
C ARG A 138 -14.97 -3.40 -10.24
N LYS A 139 -15.36 -4.60 -10.69
CA LYS A 139 -14.45 -5.57 -11.31
C LYS A 139 -13.91 -5.06 -12.64
N THR A 140 -14.76 -4.44 -13.46
CA THR A 140 -14.35 -3.79 -14.71
C THR A 140 -13.40 -2.62 -14.45
N LEU A 141 -13.70 -1.79 -13.45
CA LEU A 141 -12.84 -0.69 -13.02
C LEU A 141 -11.46 -1.20 -12.55
N ASP A 142 -11.42 -2.24 -11.71
CA ASP A 142 -10.17 -2.87 -11.25
C ASP A 142 -9.37 -3.48 -12.42
N ALA A 143 -10.05 -4.09 -13.41
CA ALA A 143 -9.38 -4.62 -14.60
C ALA A 143 -8.84 -3.51 -15.55
N SER A 144 -9.49 -2.34 -15.56
CA SER A 144 -9.09 -1.19 -16.37
C SER A 144 -8.04 -0.29 -15.71
N SER A 145 -7.75 -0.49 -14.43
CA SER A 145 -6.82 0.32 -13.66
C SER A 145 -5.66 -0.52 -13.13
N LYS A 146 -4.47 0.07 -13.07
CA LYS A 146 -3.29 -0.57 -12.51
C LYS A 146 -2.60 0.38 -11.55
N ILE A 147 -2.54 -0.03 -10.30
CA ILE A 147 -1.94 0.75 -9.22
C ILE A 147 -0.69 0.00 -8.75
N SER A 148 0.45 0.69 -8.72
CA SER A 148 1.72 0.13 -8.26
C SER A 148 2.52 1.12 -7.43
N SER A 149 3.22 0.63 -6.40
CA SER A 149 4.25 1.39 -5.69
C SER A 149 5.60 1.19 -6.38
N GLY A 150 6.24 2.29 -6.76
CA GLY A 150 7.63 2.31 -7.18
C GLY A 150 8.58 2.10 -5.99
N LYS A 151 9.83 1.74 -6.29
CA LYS A 151 10.92 1.64 -5.29
C LYS A 151 11.46 3.01 -4.87
N ASP A 152 11.10 4.05 -5.62
CA ASP A 152 11.36 5.47 -5.38
C ASP A 152 10.41 6.11 -4.36
N GLY A 153 9.47 5.34 -3.82
CA GLY A 153 8.48 5.82 -2.85
C GLY A 153 7.26 6.48 -3.49
N LEU A 154 7.18 6.54 -4.82
CA LEU A 154 6.04 7.10 -5.55
C LEU A 154 4.98 6.03 -5.84
N ILE A 155 3.71 6.45 -5.85
CA ILE A 155 2.60 5.59 -6.26
C ILE A 155 2.13 6.03 -7.63
N THR A 156 2.07 5.06 -8.54
CA THR A 156 1.62 5.26 -9.93
C THR A 156 0.25 4.63 -10.11
N VAL A 157 -0.68 5.39 -10.68
CA VAL A 157 -2.02 4.94 -11.09
C VAL A 157 -2.12 5.07 -12.59
N GLU A 158 -2.28 3.94 -13.27
CA GLU A 158 -2.50 3.84 -14.71
C GLU A 158 -3.96 3.46 -14.96
N VAL A 159 -4.63 4.12 -15.90
CA VAL A 159 -6.01 3.81 -16.30
C VAL A 159 -6.09 3.65 -17.80
N ASP A 160 -6.65 2.52 -18.25
CA ASP A 160 -6.89 2.19 -19.64
C ASP A 160 -8.35 2.49 -20.03
N ASP A 161 -8.56 3.36 -21.03
CA ASP A 161 -9.89 3.58 -21.63
C ASP A 161 -9.80 3.77 -23.15
N LYS A 162 -10.94 3.74 -23.84
CA LYS A 162 -11.03 4.06 -25.28
C LYS A 162 -10.97 5.57 -25.52
N ASP A 163 -11.41 6.37 -24.55
CA ASP A 163 -11.37 7.82 -24.58
C ASP A 163 -10.17 8.33 -23.75
N PRO A 164 -9.18 9.00 -24.38
CA PRO A 164 -7.99 9.49 -23.69
C PRO A 164 -8.30 10.56 -22.63
N VAL A 165 -9.34 11.38 -22.84
CA VAL A 165 -9.72 12.43 -21.89
C VAL A 165 -10.34 11.80 -20.65
N PHE A 166 -11.21 10.80 -20.86
CA PHE A 166 -11.80 10.05 -19.77
C PHE A 166 -10.75 9.29 -18.95
N ALA A 167 -9.80 8.61 -19.61
CA ALA A 167 -8.70 7.90 -18.92
C ALA A 167 -7.92 8.84 -18.00
N ALA A 168 -7.56 10.04 -18.48
CA ALA A 168 -6.83 11.03 -17.69
C ALA A 168 -7.65 11.56 -16.51
N ASN A 169 -8.93 11.88 -16.73
CA ASN A 169 -9.82 12.34 -15.66
C ASN A 169 -10.03 11.27 -14.59
N LEU A 170 -10.22 10.01 -15.00
CA LEU A 170 -10.41 8.89 -14.08
C LEU A 170 -9.13 8.60 -13.28
N ALA A 171 -7.96 8.61 -13.93
CA ALA A 171 -6.67 8.44 -13.24
C ALA A 171 -6.44 9.53 -12.18
N ASN A 172 -6.68 10.81 -12.52
CA ASN A 172 -6.57 11.89 -11.55
C ASN A 172 -7.59 11.77 -10.40
N ALA A 173 -8.81 11.34 -10.70
CA ALA A 173 -9.85 11.19 -9.71
C ALA A 173 -9.54 10.11 -8.67
N TYR A 174 -8.78 9.06 -9.01
CA TYR A 174 -8.30 8.09 -8.01
C TYR A 174 -7.55 8.77 -6.86
N VAL A 175 -6.69 9.73 -7.18
CA VAL A 175 -5.88 10.45 -6.18
C VAL A 175 -6.76 11.40 -5.37
N GLU A 176 -7.71 12.07 -6.02
CA GLU A 176 -8.68 12.95 -5.36
C GLU A 176 -9.57 12.17 -4.37
N GLU A 177 -10.15 11.05 -4.81
CA GLU A 177 -11.02 10.21 -3.96
C GLU A 177 -10.24 9.53 -2.84
N LEU A 178 -8.97 9.15 -3.08
CA LEU A 178 -8.08 8.73 -2.00
C LEU A 178 -7.91 9.84 -0.96
N GLY A 179 -7.67 11.08 -1.39
CA GLY A 179 -7.55 12.23 -0.49
C GLY A 179 -8.82 12.48 0.32
N HIS A 180 -9.99 12.43 -0.32
CA HIS A 180 -11.28 12.54 0.37
C HIS A 180 -11.48 11.43 1.39
N MET A 181 -11.13 10.19 1.04
CA MET A 181 -11.20 9.07 1.96
C MET A 181 -10.23 9.27 3.15
N LEU A 182 -8.97 9.60 2.89
CA LEU A 182 -7.98 9.85 3.94
C LEU A 182 -8.44 10.97 4.88
N ASN A 183 -8.98 12.08 4.37
CA ASN A 183 -9.49 13.17 5.21
C ASN A 183 -10.70 12.76 6.05
N ARG A 184 -11.51 11.79 5.61
CA ARG A 184 -12.61 11.23 6.42
C ARG A 184 -12.12 10.27 7.50
N LEU A 185 -11.08 9.47 7.21
CA LEU A 185 -10.49 8.53 8.17
C LEU A 185 -9.49 9.19 9.13
N ALA A 186 -8.90 10.32 8.74
CA ALA A 186 -7.91 11.02 9.52
C ALA A 186 -8.58 11.66 10.74
N VAL A 187 -8.71 10.90 11.82
CA VAL A 187 -8.71 11.46 13.17
C VAL A 187 -7.26 11.80 13.48
N THR A 188 -6.84 13.02 13.15
CA THR A 188 -5.46 13.44 13.38
C THR A 188 -5.19 13.60 14.88
N GLU A 189 -3.91 13.59 15.26
CA GLU A 189 -3.53 13.91 16.63
C GLU A 189 -4.07 15.28 17.04
N ALA A 190 -4.00 16.27 16.14
CA ALA A 190 -4.56 17.59 16.40
C ALA A 190 -6.08 17.58 16.60
N GLN A 191 -6.85 16.74 15.87
CA GLN A 191 -8.29 16.60 16.10
C GLN A 191 -8.61 16.03 17.49
N GLN A 192 -7.88 14.99 17.92
CA GLN A 192 -8.07 14.41 19.26
C GLN A 192 -7.70 15.42 20.35
N ARG A 193 -6.59 16.13 20.15
CA ARG A 193 -6.11 17.18 21.06
C ARG A 193 -7.10 18.33 21.16
N ARG A 194 -7.67 18.78 20.04
CA ARG A 194 -8.72 19.82 20.02
C ARG A 194 -9.93 19.36 20.82
N ALA A 195 -10.47 18.18 20.52
CA ALA A 195 -11.66 17.65 21.20
C ALA A 195 -11.44 17.46 22.72
N PHE A 196 -10.22 17.07 23.12
CA PHE A 196 -9.86 16.96 24.53
C PHE A 196 -9.89 18.31 25.25
N PHE A 197 -9.21 19.33 24.71
CA PHE A 197 -9.19 20.66 25.31
C PHE A 197 -10.55 21.36 25.24
N GLU A 198 -11.35 21.09 24.21
CA GLU A 198 -12.74 21.54 24.11
C GLU A 198 -13.58 21.04 25.29
N LYS A 199 -13.53 19.73 25.57
CA LYS A 199 -14.23 19.14 26.71
C LYS A 199 -13.75 19.73 28.04
N GLN A 200 -12.44 19.88 28.20
CA GLN A 200 -11.86 20.43 29.42
C GLN A 200 -12.22 21.91 29.62
N LEU A 201 -12.27 22.69 28.54
CA LEU A 201 -12.67 24.10 28.56
C LEU A 201 -14.12 24.25 29.04
N ILE A 202 -15.04 23.43 28.53
CA ILE A 202 -16.45 23.44 28.95
C ILE A 202 -16.55 23.11 30.45
N GLN A 203 -15.89 22.04 30.90
CA GLN A 203 -15.90 21.65 32.32
C GLN A 203 -15.31 22.72 33.24
N THR A 204 -14.20 23.36 32.83
CA THR A 204 -13.61 24.45 33.61
C THR A 204 -14.47 25.69 33.62
N LYS A 205 -15.17 26.00 32.51
CA LYS A 205 -16.13 27.11 32.44
C LYS A 205 -17.28 26.93 33.45
N ASP A 206 -17.82 25.72 33.56
CA ASP A 206 -18.89 25.43 34.51
C ASP A 206 -18.38 25.55 35.95
N LYS A 207 -17.18 25.03 36.26
CA LYS A 207 -16.55 25.15 37.57
C LYS A 207 -16.19 26.59 37.93
N LEU A 208 -15.73 27.38 36.96
CA LEU A 208 -15.46 28.81 37.13
C LEU A 208 -16.74 29.56 37.50
N THR A 209 -17.83 29.29 36.78
CA THR A 209 -19.14 29.90 37.06
C THR A 209 -19.63 29.55 38.47
N GLN A 210 -19.48 28.29 38.88
CA GLN A 210 -19.82 27.85 40.24
C GLN A 210 -18.93 28.51 41.30
N ALA A 211 -17.63 28.61 41.06
CA ALA A 211 -16.70 29.28 41.97
C ALA A 211 -16.96 30.78 42.07
N GLU A 212 -17.34 31.43 40.97
CA GLU A 212 -17.74 32.84 40.95
C GLU A 212 -19.02 33.06 41.77
N GLN A 213 -20.05 32.23 41.57
CA GLN A 213 -21.29 32.28 42.37
C GLN A 213 -21.00 32.02 43.86
N ALA A 214 -20.16 31.04 44.17
CA ALA A 214 -19.76 30.73 45.53
C ALA A 214 -18.99 31.90 46.19
N LEU A 215 -18.13 32.58 45.42
CA LEU A 215 -17.41 33.77 45.88
C LEU A 215 -18.37 34.94 46.12
N GLN A 216 -19.31 35.20 45.21
CA GLN A 216 -20.34 36.24 45.37
C GLN A 216 -21.25 35.99 46.57
N ALA A 217 -21.64 34.73 46.81
CA ALA A 217 -22.48 34.32 47.94
C ALA A 217 -21.82 34.51 49.31
N SER A 218 -20.49 34.69 49.38
CA SER A 218 -19.79 34.92 50.64
C SER A 218 -20.13 36.27 51.29
N GLY A 219 -20.68 37.23 50.54
CA GLY A 219 -21.15 38.52 51.07
C GLY A 219 -20.06 39.44 51.65
N VAL A 220 -18.78 39.08 51.49
CA VAL A 220 -17.64 39.84 52.02
C VAL A 220 -17.21 40.91 51.01
N ASN A 221 -17.32 42.19 51.39
CA ASN A 221 -16.87 43.31 50.55
C ASN A 221 -15.34 43.32 50.37
N ALA A 222 -14.89 43.74 49.18
CA ALA A 222 -13.48 43.88 48.79
C ALA A 222 -12.62 44.69 49.79
N SER A 223 -13.25 45.50 50.64
CA SER A 223 -12.62 46.27 51.72
C SER A 223 -11.95 45.39 52.81
N ALA A 224 -12.39 44.14 52.98
CA ALA A 224 -11.77 43.20 53.93
C ALA A 224 -10.40 42.67 53.45
N LEU A 225 -10.04 42.88 52.18
CA LEU A 225 -8.77 42.42 51.61
C LEU A 225 -7.57 43.36 51.84
N LYS A 226 -7.76 44.51 52.49
CA LYS A 226 -6.63 45.42 52.80
C LYS A 226 -5.61 44.82 53.78
N SER A 227 -5.98 43.80 54.55
CA SER A 227 -5.12 43.21 55.58
C SER A 227 -4.38 41.93 55.17
N ASN A 228 -4.51 41.46 53.92
CA ASN A 228 -3.79 40.26 53.45
C ASN A 228 -3.38 40.39 51.98
N PRO A 229 -2.18 39.92 51.56
CA PRO A 229 -1.69 40.14 50.20
C PRO A 229 -2.48 39.30 49.20
N GLN A 230 -3.45 39.93 48.52
CA GLN A 230 -4.15 39.37 47.35
C GLN A 230 -3.18 38.75 46.32
N ALA A 231 -2.00 39.35 46.17
CA ALA A 231 -0.93 38.88 45.31
C ALA A 231 -0.40 37.48 45.69
N ALA A 232 -0.34 37.14 46.99
CA ALA A 232 0.12 35.82 47.43
C ALA A 232 -0.91 34.74 47.12
N VAL A 233 -2.20 35.03 47.30
CA VAL A 233 -3.30 34.09 46.99
C VAL A 233 -3.41 33.86 45.48
N SER A 234 -3.29 34.91 44.67
CA SER A 234 -3.27 34.77 43.21
C SER A 234 -2.04 34.01 42.71
N ALA A 235 -0.86 34.20 43.32
CA ALA A 235 0.35 33.48 42.94
C ALA A 235 0.23 31.97 43.24
N VAL A 236 -0.33 31.60 44.40
CA VAL A 236 -0.60 30.20 44.75
C VAL A 236 -1.63 29.58 43.80
N ALA A 237 -2.72 30.29 43.51
CA ALA A 237 -3.75 29.82 42.57
C ALA A 237 -3.19 29.63 41.15
N GLN A 238 -2.36 30.56 40.67
CA GLN A 238 -1.68 30.45 39.38
C GLN A 238 -0.74 29.24 39.32
N LEU A 239 0.07 29.02 40.36
CA LEU A 239 0.98 27.89 40.40
C LEU A 239 0.22 26.56 40.49
N GLN A 240 -0.87 26.52 41.25
CA GLN A 240 -1.75 25.37 41.33
C GLN A 240 -2.41 25.07 39.98
N ALA A 241 -2.83 26.09 39.24
CA ALA A 241 -3.39 25.94 37.90
C ALA A 241 -2.34 25.44 36.89
N GLN A 242 -1.09 25.91 36.98
CA GLN A 242 0.00 25.40 36.16
C GLN A 242 0.29 23.92 36.45
N ILE A 243 0.29 23.52 37.73
CA ILE A 243 0.46 22.11 38.12
C ILE A 243 -0.68 21.28 37.54
N ALA A 244 -1.94 21.68 37.77
CA ALA A 244 -3.09 20.95 37.28
C ALA A 244 -3.09 20.84 35.74
N ALA A 245 -2.71 21.89 35.03
CA ALA A 245 -2.59 21.83 33.58
C ALA A 245 -1.46 20.92 33.09
N GLN A 246 -0.32 20.88 33.80
CA GLN A 246 0.77 19.95 33.50
C GLN A 246 0.37 18.49 33.82
N GLU A 247 -0.43 18.27 34.87
CA GLU A 247 -1.00 16.94 35.19
C GLU A 247 -1.95 16.47 34.08
N VAL A 248 -2.82 17.37 33.61
CA VAL A 248 -3.74 17.11 32.49
C VAL A 248 -2.97 16.82 31.20
N LYS A 249 -1.88 17.54 30.94
CA LYS A 249 -0.97 17.29 29.79
C LYS A 249 -0.29 15.93 29.89
N LEU A 250 0.19 15.54 31.07
CA LEU A 250 0.77 14.20 31.28
C LEU A 250 -0.29 13.11 31.14
N ALA A 251 -1.50 13.34 31.65
CA ALA A 251 -2.61 12.41 31.50
C ALA A 251 -3.01 12.23 30.03
N SER A 252 -3.02 13.30 29.23
CA SER A 252 -3.25 13.19 27.79
C SER A 252 -2.10 12.44 27.12
N MET A 253 -0.84 12.73 27.47
CA MET A 253 0.34 12.04 26.94
C MET A 253 0.32 10.54 27.20
N ARG A 254 -0.11 10.08 28.39
CA ARG A 254 -0.26 8.63 28.67
C ARG A 254 -1.25 7.93 27.75
N GLY A 255 -2.18 8.66 27.13
CA GLY A 255 -3.14 8.10 26.18
C GLY A 255 -2.50 7.65 24.86
N TYR A 256 -1.35 8.22 24.46
CA TYR A 256 -0.72 7.96 23.15
C TYR A 256 0.80 7.74 23.20
N LEU A 257 1.48 8.06 24.31
CA LEU A 257 2.91 7.85 24.52
C LEU A 257 3.16 6.87 25.67
N THR A 258 4.26 6.14 25.57
CA THR A 258 4.76 5.29 26.67
C THR A 258 5.52 6.14 27.68
N GLU A 259 5.55 5.70 28.94
CA GLU A 259 6.27 6.41 30.02
C GLU A 259 7.79 6.48 29.80
N ALA A 260 8.32 5.72 28.84
CA ALA A 260 9.73 5.72 28.46
C ALA A 260 10.10 6.84 27.46
N ALA A 261 9.12 7.50 26.83
CA ALA A 261 9.37 8.54 25.84
C ALA A 261 10.11 9.74 26.46
N PRO A 262 11.10 10.35 25.76
CA PRO A 262 11.87 11.48 26.29
C PRO A 262 10.98 12.67 26.64
N ASP A 263 9.98 12.97 25.80
CA ASP A 263 9.03 14.07 26.03
C ASP A 263 8.18 13.85 27.29
N PHE A 264 7.79 12.61 27.56
CA PHE A 264 7.03 12.25 28.78
C PHE A 264 7.89 12.46 30.03
N LYS A 265 9.16 12.03 30.00
CA LYS A 265 10.10 12.23 31.11
C LYS A 265 10.37 13.71 31.37
N GLN A 266 10.53 14.52 30.31
CA GLN A 266 10.72 15.96 30.45
C GLN A 266 9.49 16.63 31.09
N ALA A 267 8.29 16.28 30.63
CA ALA A 267 7.06 16.83 31.23
C ALA A 267 6.91 16.42 32.71
N GLN A 268 7.37 15.23 33.09
CA GLN A 268 7.35 14.75 34.48
C GLN A 268 8.34 15.49 35.38
N THR A 269 9.54 15.82 34.91
CA THR A 269 10.52 16.59 35.69
C THR A 269 10.08 18.03 35.88
N GLU A 270 9.49 18.65 34.86
CA GLU A 270 8.86 19.97 34.96
C GLU A 270 7.76 19.98 36.03
N LEU A 271 6.90 18.96 36.06
CA LEU A 271 5.86 18.84 37.07
C LEU A 271 6.43 18.70 38.49
N ALA A 272 7.49 17.90 38.66
CA ALA A 272 8.15 17.76 39.95
C ALA A 272 8.75 19.09 40.43
N ALA A 273 9.33 19.87 39.53
CA ALA A 273 9.86 21.20 39.83
C ALA A 273 8.76 22.18 40.27
N LEU A 274 7.62 22.21 39.56
CA LEU A 274 6.46 23.04 39.92
C LEU A 274 5.88 22.65 41.29
N ARG A 275 5.72 21.35 41.58
CA ARG A 275 5.27 20.87 42.90
C ARG A 275 6.22 21.29 44.02
N THR A 276 7.53 21.24 43.77
CA THR A 276 8.54 21.69 44.74
C THR A 276 8.44 23.20 45.01
N GLN A 277 8.16 24.00 43.98
CA GLN A 277 7.92 25.44 44.13
C GLN A 277 6.63 25.71 44.92
N PHE A 278 5.57 24.94 44.65
CA PHE A 278 4.30 25.05 45.37
C PHE A 278 4.48 24.80 46.86
N ALA A 279 5.15 23.70 47.23
CA ALA A 279 5.41 23.36 48.62
C ALA A 279 6.22 24.43 49.37
N LYS A 280 7.16 25.12 48.70
CA LYS A 280 7.93 26.22 49.33
C LYS A 280 7.07 27.43 49.64
N ILE A 281 6.14 27.78 48.74
CA ILE A 281 5.25 28.93 48.90
C ILE A 281 4.15 28.62 49.93
N GLU A 282 3.62 27.39 49.91
CA GLU A 282 2.63 26.93 50.89
C GLU A 282 3.21 26.92 52.31
N ASN A 283 4.43 26.41 52.51
CA ASN A 283 5.11 26.44 53.81
C ASN A 283 5.48 27.85 54.29
N SER A 284 5.56 28.83 53.38
CA SER A 284 5.87 30.23 53.72
C SER A 284 4.63 31.06 54.07
N ASN A 285 3.44 30.60 53.66
CA ASN A 285 2.17 31.27 53.91
C ASN A 285 1.44 30.56 55.05
N SER A 286 1.60 31.06 56.27
CA SER A 286 0.86 30.60 57.44
C SER A 286 -0.65 30.82 57.27
N THR A 287 -1.42 29.75 57.50
CA THR A 287 -2.88 29.70 57.32
C THR A 287 -3.60 30.77 58.15
N PRO A 288 -4.38 31.69 57.54
CA PRO A 288 -5.16 32.66 58.30
C PRO A 288 -6.35 31.96 58.99
N SER A 289 -6.52 32.18 60.30
CA SER A 289 -7.67 31.66 61.06
C SER A 289 -8.83 32.66 61.09
N GLY A 290 -10.06 32.24 60.74
CA GLY A 290 -11.30 33.04 60.90
C GLY A 290 -12.20 33.10 59.66
N ALA A 291 -13.26 33.93 59.68
CA ALA A 291 -14.20 34.11 58.55
C ALA A 291 -13.55 34.60 57.25
N ASN A 292 -12.38 35.26 57.34
CA ASN A 292 -11.56 35.62 56.20
C ASN A 292 -10.97 34.38 55.48
N ALA A 293 -10.87 33.23 56.14
CA ALA A 293 -10.35 32.00 55.55
C ALA A 293 -11.30 31.41 54.49
N ASP A 294 -12.62 31.44 54.73
CA ASP A 294 -13.61 30.92 53.77
C ASP A 294 -13.68 31.79 52.50
N TYR A 295 -13.60 33.11 52.66
CA TYR A 295 -13.48 34.04 51.53
C TYR A 295 -12.18 33.81 50.74
N ILE A 296 -11.04 33.68 51.43
CA ILE A 296 -9.73 33.45 50.79
C ILE A 296 -9.73 32.12 50.03
N ALA A 297 -10.33 31.06 50.59
CA ALA A 297 -10.47 29.78 49.93
C ALA A 297 -11.30 29.90 48.64
N ARG A 298 -12.47 30.54 48.69
CA ARG A 298 -13.32 30.78 47.51
C ARG A 298 -12.64 31.66 46.47
N TYR A 299 -11.90 32.68 46.90
CA TYR A 299 -11.14 33.55 45.99
C TYR A 299 -9.98 32.80 45.33
N ARG A 300 -9.29 31.94 46.06
CA ARG A 300 -8.26 31.04 45.51
C ARG A 300 -8.87 30.10 44.48
N ASP A 301 -10.01 29.49 44.78
CA ASP A 301 -10.68 28.56 43.87
C ASP A 301 -11.17 29.27 42.61
N PHE A 302 -11.74 30.48 42.74
CA PHE A 302 -12.08 31.34 41.60
C PHE A 302 -10.84 31.65 40.73
N LYS A 303 -9.75 32.13 41.34
CA LYS A 303 -8.50 32.41 40.63
C LYS A 303 -7.89 31.16 39.99
N TYR A 304 -8.04 30.01 40.63
CA TYR A 304 -7.58 28.72 40.10
C TYR A 304 -8.36 28.33 38.83
N PHE A 305 -9.69 28.41 38.86
CA PHE A 305 -10.49 28.08 37.67
C PHE A 305 -10.38 29.15 36.58
N GLU A 306 -10.20 30.43 36.92
CA GLU A 306 -9.97 31.52 35.96
C GLU A 306 -8.68 31.28 35.17
N THR A 307 -7.59 30.98 35.89
CA THR A 307 -6.29 30.71 35.27
C THR A 307 -6.27 29.41 34.48
N LEU A 308 -6.93 28.35 34.97
CA LEU A 308 -7.11 27.12 34.19
C LEU A 308 -7.94 27.35 32.93
N PHE A 309 -8.99 28.17 32.99
CA PHE A 309 -9.82 28.48 31.84
C PHE A 309 -9.00 29.21 30.76
N GLU A 310 -8.24 30.23 31.16
CA GLU A 310 -7.35 30.96 30.24
C GLU A 310 -6.32 30.03 29.59
N LEU A 311 -5.73 29.13 30.37
CA LEU A 311 -4.73 28.18 29.87
C LEU A 311 -5.33 27.16 28.90
N PHE A 312 -6.47 26.54 29.23
CA PHE A 312 -7.14 25.61 28.31
C PHE A 312 -7.68 26.32 27.07
N SER A 313 -8.13 27.57 27.18
CA SER A 313 -8.51 28.39 26.02
C SER A 313 -7.34 28.59 25.07
N LYS A 314 -6.16 28.96 25.60
CA LYS A 314 -4.94 29.10 24.78
C LYS A 314 -4.54 27.78 24.13
N GLN A 315 -4.59 26.66 24.87
CA GLN A 315 -4.28 25.34 24.31
C GLN A 315 -5.29 24.86 23.26
N PHE A 316 -6.57 25.17 23.44
CA PHE A 316 -7.63 24.86 22.48
C PHE A 316 -7.44 25.64 21.18
N GLU A 317 -7.15 26.94 21.24
CA GLU A 317 -6.89 27.74 20.04
C GLU A 317 -5.63 27.26 19.30
N LEU A 318 -4.56 26.90 20.03
CA LEU A 318 -3.38 26.27 19.43
C LEU A 318 -3.73 24.95 18.74
N ALA A 319 -4.46 24.06 19.42
CA ALA A 319 -4.87 22.77 18.86
C ALA A 319 -5.78 22.93 17.63
N LYS A 320 -6.63 23.97 17.60
CA LYS A 320 -7.49 24.30 16.47
C LYS A 320 -6.71 24.82 15.27
N VAL A 321 -5.65 25.61 15.50
CA VAL A 321 -4.72 26.04 14.44
C VAL A 321 -3.93 24.85 13.90
N ASP A 322 -3.46 23.96 14.77
CA ASP A 322 -2.74 22.76 14.38
C ASP A 322 -3.64 21.83 13.55
N GLU A 323 -4.89 21.60 13.96
CA GLU A 323 -5.87 20.82 13.19
C GLU A 323 -6.11 21.41 11.81
N ALA A 324 -6.22 22.74 11.70
CA ALA A 324 -6.39 23.40 10.42
C ALA A 324 -5.15 23.28 9.50
N ARG A 325 -3.96 23.06 10.07
CA ARG A 325 -2.72 22.80 9.33
C ARG A 325 -2.54 21.34 8.96
N GLU A 326 -3.01 20.44 9.81
CA GLU A 326 -2.81 18.99 9.71
C GLU A 326 -3.84 18.37 8.74
N GLY A 327 -3.66 18.66 7.46
CA GLY A 327 -4.36 17.98 6.36
C GLY A 327 -3.43 16.96 5.70
N ALA A 328 -3.92 15.75 5.43
CA ALA A 328 -3.22 14.77 4.60
C ALA A 328 -3.23 15.22 3.13
N VAL A 329 -2.46 16.26 2.80
CA VAL A 329 -2.35 16.74 1.42
C VAL A 329 -1.47 15.74 0.67
N ILE A 330 -2.13 14.88 -0.11
CA ILE A 330 -1.44 14.05 -1.09
C ILE A 330 -0.78 14.98 -2.10
N GLN A 331 0.54 14.86 -2.27
CA GLN A 331 1.27 15.66 -3.24
C GLN A 331 1.26 14.94 -4.58
N VAL A 332 0.50 15.48 -5.53
CA VAL A 332 0.51 14.99 -6.91
C VAL A 332 1.81 15.44 -7.56
N VAL A 333 2.66 14.50 -7.93
CA VAL A 333 3.95 14.76 -8.59
C VAL A 333 3.73 14.98 -10.08
N ASP A 334 2.93 14.11 -10.69
CA ASP A 334 2.54 14.21 -12.09
C ASP A 334 1.05 13.95 -12.27
N LYS A 335 0.37 14.91 -12.89
CA LYS A 335 -1.07 14.84 -13.15
C LYS A 335 -1.28 14.12 -14.48
N ALA A 336 -2.20 13.17 -14.53
CA ALA A 336 -2.52 12.48 -15.77
C ALA A 336 -3.01 13.46 -16.83
N GLN A 337 -2.34 13.44 -17.99
CA GLN A 337 -2.75 14.15 -19.20
C GLN A 337 -3.36 13.16 -20.20
N PRO A 338 -4.26 13.62 -21.09
CA PRO A 338 -4.79 12.78 -22.15
C PRO A 338 -3.65 12.25 -23.03
N PRO A 339 -3.46 10.93 -23.13
CA PRO A 339 -2.34 10.37 -23.90
C PRO A 339 -2.55 10.56 -25.41
N GLU A 340 -1.48 11.00 -26.09
CA GLU A 340 -1.51 11.21 -27.55
C GLU A 340 -1.38 9.90 -28.34
N ARG A 341 -0.77 8.87 -27.75
CA ARG A 341 -0.48 7.59 -28.41
C ARG A 341 -1.30 6.45 -27.81
N LYS A 342 -1.70 5.53 -28.68
CA LYS A 342 -2.41 4.30 -28.35
C LYS A 342 -1.47 3.33 -27.63
N SER A 343 -1.88 2.80 -26.49
CA SER A 343 -1.09 1.86 -25.69
C SER A 343 -1.27 0.41 -26.14
N LYS A 344 -2.50 0.02 -26.50
CA LYS A 344 -2.85 -1.33 -26.93
C LYS A 344 -3.87 -1.32 -28.09
N PRO A 345 -3.94 -2.39 -28.90
CA PRO A 345 -2.97 -3.49 -29.00
C PRO A 345 -1.70 -3.07 -29.75
N LYS A 346 -0.54 -3.63 -29.35
CA LYS A 346 0.72 -3.50 -30.11
C LYS A 346 0.63 -4.36 -31.37
N LYS A 347 -0.04 -3.85 -32.41
CA LYS A 347 -0.43 -4.60 -33.63
C LYS A 347 0.71 -5.41 -34.25
N ALA A 348 1.88 -4.79 -34.40
CA ALA A 348 3.08 -5.44 -34.95
C ALA A 348 3.58 -6.61 -34.08
N LEU A 349 3.52 -6.46 -32.75
CA LEU A 349 3.93 -7.49 -31.81
C LEU A 349 2.96 -8.68 -31.83
N VAL A 350 1.65 -8.42 -31.91
CA VAL A 350 0.64 -9.49 -32.04
C VAL A 350 0.83 -10.28 -33.35
N ALA A 351 1.04 -9.59 -34.47
CA ALA A 351 1.31 -10.22 -35.75
C ALA A 351 2.59 -11.08 -35.70
N LEU A 352 3.66 -10.57 -35.09
CA LEU A 352 4.93 -11.29 -34.97
C LEU A 352 4.85 -12.51 -34.03
N LEU A 353 4.13 -12.40 -32.92
CA LEU A 353 3.97 -13.55 -32.01
C LEU A 353 3.08 -14.63 -32.64
N THR A 354 2.04 -14.24 -33.38
CA THR A 354 1.17 -15.19 -34.07
C THR A 354 1.88 -15.89 -35.22
N THR A 355 2.69 -15.19 -36.03
CA THR A 355 3.53 -15.84 -37.05
C THR A 355 4.48 -16.84 -36.41
N LEU A 356 5.21 -16.45 -35.36
CA LEU A 356 6.16 -17.35 -34.69
C LEU A 356 5.48 -18.57 -34.06
N ALA A 357 4.36 -18.37 -33.36
CA ALA A 357 3.62 -19.46 -32.74
C ALA A 357 3.03 -20.43 -33.77
N THR A 358 2.45 -19.93 -34.86
CA THR A 358 1.94 -20.77 -35.95
C THR A 358 3.06 -21.49 -36.69
N GLY A 359 4.21 -20.83 -36.90
CA GLY A 359 5.40 -21.45 -37.49
C GLY A 359 5.92 -22.61 -36.66
N PHE A 360 6.04 -22.40 -35.36
CA PHE A 360 6.46 -23.46 -34.44
C PHE A 360 5.46 -24.62 -34.40
N ALA A 361 4.15 -24.33 -34.33
CA ALA A 361 3.11 -25.36 -34.35
C ALA A 361 3.10 -26.17 -35.66
N LEU A 362 3.26 -25.52 -36.81
CA LEU A 362 3.34 -26.19 -38.11
C LEU A 362 4.61 -27.04 -38.24
N LEU A 363 5.74 -26.54 -37.74
CA LEU A 363 7.00 -27.29 -37.69
C LEU A 363 6.82 -28.58 -36.87
N LEU A 364 6.26 -28.49 -35.66
CA LEU A 364 5.96 -29.66 -34.83
C LEU A 364 4.97 -30.62 -35.52
N PHE A 365 3.94 -30.08 -36.15
CA PHE A 365 2.94 -30.88 -36.86
C PHE A 365 3.56 -31.67 -38.02
N VAL A 366 4.44 -31.03 -38.81
CA VAL A 366 5.14 -31.68 -39.92
C VAL A 366 6.04 -32.80 -39.41
N PHE A 367 6.83 -32.55 -38.36
CA PHE A 367 7.68 -33.60 -37.78
C PHE A 367 6.88 -34.76 -37.18
N MET A 368 5.77 -34.47 -36.48
CA MET A 368 4.93 -35.52 -35.91
C MET A 368 4.22 -36.34 -36.99
N ARG A 369 3.76 -35.69 -38.07
CA ARG A 369 3.19 -36.37 -39.23
C ARG A 369 4.23 -37.26 -39.92
N GLN A 370 5.47 -36.79 -40.05
CA GLN A 370 6.57 -37.57 -40.61
C GLN A 370 6.87 -38.79 -39.72
N ALA A 371 7.04 -38.58 -38.41
CA ALA A 371 7.33 -39.64 -37.45
C ALA A 371 6.25 -40.74 -37.44
N LEU A 372 4.96 -40.37 -37.50
CA LEU A 372 3.86 -41.32 -37.60
C LEU A 372 3.87 -42.09 -38.93
N ARG A 373 4.23 -41.42 -40.03
CA ARG A 373 4.33 -42.07 -41.36
C ARG A 373 5.51 -43.05 -41.40
N SER A 374 6.68 -42.66 -40.89
CA SER A 374 7.85 -43.54 -40.78
C SER A 374 7.58 -44.73 -39.84
N ALA A 375 6.91 -44.50 -38.72
CA ALA A 375 6.52 -45.56 -37.79
C ALA A 375 5.53 -46.58 -38.40
N SER A 376 4.73 -46.17 -39.38
CA SER A 376 3.85 -47.09 -40.12
C SER A 376 4.55 -47.93 -41.20
N GLN A 377 5.75 -47.51 -41.63
CA GLN A 377 6.57 -48.20 -42.62
C GLN A 377 7.54 -49.22 -41.99
N ASN A 378 7.92 -49.02 -40.72
CA ASN A 378 8.76 -49.95 -39.97
C ASN A 378 7.90 -51.00 -39.25
N THR A 379 8.08 -52.28 -39.58
CA THR A 379 7.32 -53.42 -39.02
C THR A 379 7.39 -53.48 -37.48
N GLU A 380 8.51 -53.11 -36.86
CA GLU A 380 8.67 -53.04 -35.40
C GLU A 380 7.98 -51.84 -34.73
N SER A 381 7.91 -50.69 -35.42
CA SER A 381 7.26 -49.50 -34.89
C SER A 381 5.73 -49.61 -34.91
N ASN A 382 5.20 -50.36 -35.88
CA ASN A 382 3.78 -50.70 -35.95
C ASN A 382 3.32 -51.52 -34.73
N GLU A 383 4.15 -52.46 -34.24
CA GLU A 383 3.86 -53.21 -33.02
C GLU A 383 3.84 -52.31 -31.77
N LYS A 384 4.80 -51.36 -31.66
CA LYS A 384 4.84 -50.38 -30.56
C LYS A 384 3.61 -49.45 -30.57
N LEU A 385 3.17 -49.00 -31.76
CA LEU A 385 1.96 -48.18 -31.94
C LEU A 385 0.66 -48.95 -31.61
N MET A 386 0.57 -50.22 -31.99
CA MET A 386 -0.58 -51.06 -31.62
C MET A 386 -0.67 -51.29 -30.11
N ARG A 387 0.47 -51.54 -29.44
CA ARG A 387 0.52 -51.65 -27.96
C ARG A 387 0.11 -50.34 -27.27
N LEU A 388 0.52 -49.19 -27.81
CA LEU A 388 0.13 -47.87 -27.29
C LEU A 388 -1.38 -47.60 -27.47
N ARG A 389 -1.96 -47.97 -28.62
CA ARG A 389 -3.41 -47.85 -28.84
C ARG A 389 -4.22 -48.77 -27.92
N GLN A 390 -3.74 -50.00 -27.70
CA GLN A 390 -4.37 -50.92 -26.76
C GLN A 390 -4.30 -50.41 -25.31
N SER A 391 -3.18 -49.80 -24.90
CA SER A 391 -3.07 -49.22 -23.56
C SER A 391 -3.91 -47.96 -23.39
N TRP A 392 -4.04 -47.13 -24.44
CA TRP A 392 -4.93 -45.96 -24.44
C TRP A 392 -6.41 -46.33 -24.35
N ASN A 393 -6.88 -47.31 -25.13
CA ASN A 393 -8.27 -47.79 -25.04
C ASN A 393 -8.56 -48.39 -23.67
N LYS A 394 -7.61 -49.14 -23.08
CA LYS A 394 -7.75 -49.69 -21.74
C LYS A 394 -7.74 -48.64 -20.63
N ALA A 395 -7.16 -47.45 -20.87
CA ALA A 395 -7.17 -46.32 -19.95
C ALA A 395 -8.44 -45.46 -20.05
N LEU A 396 -9.12 -45.48 -21.20
CA LEU A 396 -10.39 -44.77 -21.45
C LEU A 396 -11.64 -45.58 -21.07
N GLU A 397 -11.53 -46.91 -20.96
CA GLU A 397 -12.60 -47.81 -20.50
C GLU A 397 -12.60 -48.06 -18.96
N ARG A 398 -11.82 -47.30 -18.19
CA ARG A 398 -11.92 -47.19 -16.72
C ARG A 398 -12.37 -45.78 -16.35
#